data_AF-A0A2V8NB95-F1
#
_entry.id   AF-A0A2V8NB95-F1
#
_cell.length_a   1.000
_cell.length_b   1.000
_cell.length_c   1.000
_cell.angle_alpha   90.00
_cell.angle_beta   90.00
_cell.angle_gamma   90.00
#
_symmetry.space_group_name_H-M   'P 1'
#
loop_
_entity.id
_entity.type
_entity.pdbx_description
1 polymer ?
#
loop_
_entity_poly.entity_id
_entity_poly.type
_entity_poly.pdbx_seq_one_letter_code
_entity_poly.pdbx_strand_id
1 'polypeptide(L)'
;MSDWIKRFLPFVSLIALCVLIAALEPKFLSPGNLASVARQTAVITIIAMGMTIVMVSGGIDLSVGSMMALAGVTGAFAMASGAPVIVGIVASIAAGAACG
;
A
#
# COMPACT_ATOMS: atom_id res chain seq x y z
N MET A 1 5.28 -8.82 -29.50
CA MET A 1 5.57 -7.53 -28.85
C MET A 1 7.02 -7.53 -28.41
N SER A 2 7.83 -6.58 -28.87
CA SER A 2 9.26 -6.47 -28.51
C SER A 2 9.41 -6.46 -26.98
N ASP A 3 10.36 -7.23 -26.43
CA ASP A 3 10.57 -7.34 -24.98
C ASP A 3 10.90 -5.99 -24.31
N TRP A 4 11.42 -5.05 -25.09
CA TRP A 4 11.63 -3.67 -24.67
C TRP A 4 10.31 -2.97 -24.31
N ILE A 5 9.25 -3.18 -25.10
CA ILE A 5 7.92 -2.59 -24.87
C ILE A 5 7.28 -3.17 -23.60
N LYS A 6 7.42 -4.47 -23.36
CA LYS A 6 6.88 -5.12 -22.16
C LYS A 6 7.48 -4.55 -20.87
N ARG A 7 8.74 -4.12 -20.90
CA ARG A 7 9.45 -3.56 -19.75
C ARG A 7 8.98 -2.16 -19.38
N PHE A 8 8.58 -1.36 -20.37
CA PHE A 8 8.04 -0.01 -20.14
C PHE A 8 6.52 0.03 -20.01
N LEU A 9 5.82 -1.06 -20.33
CA LEU A 9 4.37 -1.18 -20.27
C LEU A 9 3.77 -0.67 -18.94
N PRO A 10 4.30 -1.04 -17.75
CA PRO A 10 3.73 -0.59 -16.48
C PRO A 10 3.79 0.93 -16.30
N PHE A 11 4.90 1.55 -16.71
CA PHE A 11 5.09 2.99 -16.61
C PHE A 11 4.18 3.74 -17.58
N VAL A 12 4.09 3.26 -18.83
CA VAL A 12 3.20 3.85 -19.83
C VAL A 12 1.74 3.71 -19.40
N SER A 13 1.33 2.55 -18.86
CA SER A 13 -0.02 2.36 -18.35
C SER A 13 -0.32 3.25 -17.15
N LEU A 14 0.64 3.45 -16.25
CA LEU A 14 0.48 4.33 -15.09
C LEU A 14 0.27 5.78 -15.55
N ILE A 15 1.11 6.29 -16.46
CA ILE A 15 0.99 7.65 -16.98
C ILE A 15 -0.36 7.83 -17.70
N ALA A 16 -0.74 6.88 -18.55
CA ALA A 16 -2.02 6.92 -19.25
C ALA A 16 -3.21 6.94 -18.27
N LEU A 17 -3.17 6.11 -17.23
CA LEU A 17 -4.18 6.07 -16.18
C LEU A 17 -4.24 7.41 -15.42
N CYS A 18 -3.10 7.98 -15.03
CA CYS A 18 -3.04 9.27 -14.35
C CYS A 18 -3.63 10.40 -15.20
N VAL A 19 -3.32 10.44 -16.49
CA VAL A 19 -3.88 11.44 -17.42
C VAL A 19 -5.39 11.26 -17.56
N LEU A 20 -5.86 10.03 -17.73
CA LEU A 20 -7.28 9.72 -17.85
C LEU A 20 -8.05 10.13 -16.59
N ILE A 21 -7.58 9.75 -15.41
CA ILE A 21 -8.24 10.09 -14.14
C ILE A 21 -8.17 11.60 -13.89
N ALA A 22 -7.06 12.26 -14.19
CA ALA A 22 -6.95 13.71 -14.08
C ALA A 22 -7.96 14.45 -14.98
N ALA A 23 -8.28 13.90 -16.16
CA ALA A 23 -9.29 14.46 -17.06
C ALA A 23 -10.73 14.21 -16.58
N LEU A 24 -10.98 13.06 -15.94
CA LEU A 24 -12.32 12.66 -15.48
C LEU A 24 -12.67 13.22 -14.09
N GLU A 25 -11.69 13.36 -13.19
CA GLU A 25 -11.86 13.78 -11.81
C GLU A 25 -10.99 15.00 -11.49
N PRO A 26 -11.57 16.23 -11.45
CA PRO A 26 -10.83 17.47 -11.20
C PRO A 26 -10.08 17.47 -9.86
N LYS A 27 -10.56 16.72 -8.86
CA LYS A 27 -9.92 16.65 -7.54
C LYS A 27 -8.74 15.68 -7.49
N PHE A 28 -8.50 14.90 -8.55
CA PHE A 28 -7.40 13.93 -8.60
C PHE A 28 -6.04 14.60 -8.38
N LEU A 29 -5.81 15.75 -9.01
CA LEU A 29 -4.57 16.52 -8.87
C LEU A 29 -4.60 17.52 -7.69
N SER A 30 -5.58 17.44 -6.81
CA SER A 30 -5.63 18.32 -5.64
C SER A 30 -4.47 18.01 -4.67
N PRO A 31 -3.88 19.01 -4.00
CA PRO A 31 -2.82 18.78 -3.02
C PRO A 31 -3.22 17.79 -1.92
N GLY A 32 -4.50 17.80 -1.52
CA GLY A 32 -5.05 16.85 -0.54
C GLY A 32 -5.01 15.41 -1.04
N ASN A 33 -5.42 15.17 -2.30
CA ASN A 33 -5.36 13.83 -2.89
C ASN A 33 -3.92 13.38 -3.13
N LEU A 34 -3.06 14.23 -3.68
CA LEU A 34 -1.63 13.91 -3.85
C LEU A 34 -0.97 13.57 -2.51
N ALA A 35 -1.24 14.35 -1.46
CA ALA A 35 -0.68 14.08 -0.13
C ALA A 35 -1.21 12.76 0.45
N SER A 36 -2.49 12.42 0.23
CA SER A 36 -3.05 11.13 0.65
C SER A 36 -2.42 9.96 -0.09
N VAL A 37 -2.28 10.05 -1.41
CA VAL A 37 -1.59 9.03 -2.22
C VAL A 37 -0.14 8.90 -1.78
N ALA A 38 0.58 10.01 -1.63
CA ALA A 38 1.98 10.00 -1.18
C ALA A 38 2.14 9.35 0.20
N ARG A 39 1.26 9.64 1.17
CA ARG A 39 1.27 8.99 2.49
C ARG A 39 1.01 7.48 2.37
N GLN A 40 0.04 7.07 1.57
CA GLN A 40 -0.29 5.66 1.38
C GLN A 40 0.87 4.90 0.70
N THR A 41 1.49 5.50 -0.30
CA THR A 41 2.68 4.95 -0.97
C THR A 41 3.90 4.92 -0.05
N ALA A 42 4.08 5.93 0.81
CA ALA A 42 5.20 5.98 1.74
C ALA A 42 5.22 4.77 2.69
N VAL A 43 4.05 4.37 3.22
CA VAL A 43 3.94 3.18 4.08
C VAL A 43 4.43 1.93 3.35
N ILE A 44 3.94 1.67 2.14
CA ILE A 44 4.35 0.49 1.33
C ILE A 44 5.84 0.57 0.95
N THR A 45 6.34 1.77 0.66
CA THR A 45 7.74 1.98 0.27
C THR A 45 8.70 1.68 1.42
N ILE A 46 8.39 2.15 2.63
CA ILE A 46 9.18 1.85 3.84
C ILE A 46 9.26 0.33 4.07
N ILE A 47 8.13 -0.36 3.95
CA ILE A 47 8.05 -1.82 4.06
C ILE A 47 8.90 -2.49 2.97
N ALA A 48 8.77 -2.04 1.71
CA ALA A 48 9.52 -2.57 0.58
C ALA A 48 11.05 -2.38 0.72
N MET A 49 11.50 -1.28 1.33
CA MET A 49 12.91 -1.08 1.65
C MET A 49 13.42 -2.14 2.64
N GLY A 50 12.65 -2.48 3.67
CA GLY A 50 12.95 -3.59 4.57
C GLY A 50 13.00 -4.95 3.85
N MET A 51 11.98 -5.24 3.04
CA MET A 51 11.91 -6.48 2.24
C MET A 51 13.08 -6.62 1.26
N THR A 52 13.66 -5.51 0.78
CA THR A 52 14.82 -5.53 -0.12
C THR A 52 16.03 -6.22 0.52
N ILE A 53 16.28 -5.97 1.82
CA ILE A 53 17.38 -6.62 2.56
C ILE A 53 17.15 -8.14 2.65
N VAL A 54 15.91 -8.55 2.85
CA VAL A 54 15.53 -9.97 2.93
C VAL A 54 15.68 -10.66 1.57
N MET A 55 15.25 -10.01 0.49
CA MET A 55 15.43 -10.49 -0.88
C MET A 55 16.91 -10.66 -1.26
N VAL A 56 17.76 -9.70 -0.89
CA VAL A 56 19.21 -9.80 -1.14
C VAL A 56 19.83 -10.96 -0.36
N SER A 57 19.31 -11.27 0.82
CA SER A 57 19.73 -12.40 1.65
C SER A 57 19.26 -13.76 1.11
N GLY A 58 18.56 -13.79 -0.03
CA GLY A 58 18.03 -15.01 -0.67
C GLY A 58 16.68 -15.48 -0.14
N GLY A 59 16.03 -14.69 0.73
CA GLY A 59 14.68 -14.96 1.22
C GLY A 59 13.61 -14.30 0.37
N ILE A 60 12.50 -14.99 0.10
CA ILE A 60 11.30 -14.38 -0.47
C ILE A 60 10.31 -14.17 0.67
N ASP A 61 10.34 -12.98 1.29
CA ASP A 61 9.48 -12.67 2.42
C ASP A 61 8.08 -12.25 1.95
N LEU A 62 7.23 -13.26 1.73
CA LEU A 62 5.80 -13.08 1.44
C LEU A 62 4.98 -12.76 2.69
N SER A 63 5.53 -12.99 3.89
CA SER A 63 4.79 -12.88 5.16
C SER A 63 4.42 -11.42 5.48
N VAL A 64 5.28 -10.47 5.09
CA VAL A 64 5.09 -9.03 5.31
C VAL A 64 3.80 -8.51 4.66
N GLY A 65 3.45 -9.01 3.46
CA GLY A 65 2.21 -8.67 2.78
C GLY A 65 0.97 -9.18 3.51
N SER A 66 0.99 -10.45 3.95
CA SER A 66 -0.11 -11.04 4.73
C SER A 66 -0.28 -10.38 6.10
N MET A 67 0.84 -9.99 6.75
CA MET A 67 0.82 -9.31 8.04
C MET A 67 0.25 -7.90 7.93
N MET A 68 0.62 -7.15 6.89
CA MET A 68 0.01 -5.85 6.59
C MET A 68 -1.50 -5.97 6.36
N ALA A 69 -1.93 -6.99 5.60
CA ALA A 69 -3.34 -7.24 5.34
C ALA A 69 -4.10 -7.60 6.63
N LEU A 70 -3.55 -8.50 7.46
CA LEU A 70 -4.14 -8.91 8.72
C LEU A 70 -4.31 -7.71 9.67
N ALA A 71 -3.24 -6.93 9.89
CA ALA A 71 -3.29 -5.76 10.76
C ALA A 71 -4.29 -4.69 10.26
N GLY A 72 -4.39 -4.50 8.94
CA GLY A 72 -5.36 -3.59 8.35
C GLY A 72 -6.81 -4.06 8.53
N VAL A 73 -7.09 -5.34 8.26
CA VAL A 73 -8.43 -5.91 8.38
C VAL A 73 -8.90 -5.95 9.83
N THR A 74 -8.05 -6.29 10.79
CA THR A 74 -8.44 -6.33 12.21
C THR A 74 -8.83 -4.94 12.74
N GLY A 75 -8.05 -3.91 12.40
CA GLY A 75 -8.37 -2.52 12.77
C GLY A 75 -9.63 -2.01 12.06
N ALA A 76 -9.78 -2.31 10.77
CA ALA A 76 -10.97 -1.94 10.01
C ALA A 76 -12.23 -2.61 10.57
N PHE A 77 -12.16 -3.89 10.94
CA PHE A 77 -13.28 -4.63 11.51
C PHE A 77 -13.68 -4.10 12.89
N ALA A 78 -12.69 -3.73 13.73
CA ALA A 78 -12.95 -3.08 15.01
C ALA A 78 -13.66 -1.73 14.86
N MET A 79 -13.25 -0.91 13.89
CA MET A 79 -13.94 0.36 13.62
C MET A 79 -15.32 0.13 12.99
N ALA A 80 -15.47 -0.88 12.14
CA ALA A 80 -16.75 -1.22 11.52
C ALA A 80 -17.79 -1.72 12.52
N SER A 81 -17.37 -2.31 13.65
CA SER A 81 -18.25 -2.69 14.76
C SER A 81 -18.63 -1.53 15.68
N GLY A 82 -18.22 -0.30 15.35
CA GLY A 82 -18.52 0.90 16.12
C GLY A 82 -17.50 1.22 17.22
N ALA A 83 -16.38 0.48 17.30
CA ALA A 83 -15.34 0.78 18.28
C ALA A 83 -14.60 2.09 17.92
N PRO A 84 -14.08 2.82 18.93
CA PRO A 84 -13.27 4.01 18.70
C PRO A 84 -12.01 3.70 17.87
N VAL A 85 -11.50 4.71 17.15
CA VAL A 85 -10.26 4.60 16.34
C VAL A 85 -9.08 4.06 17.15
N ILE A 86 -8.97 4.45 18.43
CA ILE A 86 -7.92 3.97 19.34
C ILE A 86 -7.98 2.45 19.48
N VAL A 87 -9.17 1.86 19.59
CA VAL A 87 -9.35 0.41 19.69
C VAL A 87 -8.94 -0.27 18.39
N GLY A 88 -9.27 0.33 17.23
CA GLY A 88 -8.80 -0.14 15.93
C GLY A 88 -7.27 -0.15 15.83
N ILE A 89 -6.61 0.92 16.26
CA ILE A 89 -5.14 1.01 16.28
C ILE A 89 -4.54 -0.07 17.18
N VAL A 90 -5.05 -0.22 18.40
CA VAL A 90 -4.56 -1.24 19.35
C VAL A 90 -4.76 -2.65 18.80
N ALA A 91 -5.92 -2.94 18.19
CA ALA A 91 -6.20 -4.24 17.58
C ALA A 91 -5.27 -4.54 16.39
N SER A 92 -5.00 -3.56 15.53
CA SER A 92 -4.03 -3.68 14.43
C SER A 92 -2.62 -3.98 14.93
N ILE A 93 -2.16 -3.24 15.94
CA ILE A 93 -0.82 -3.44 16.54
C ILE A 93 -0.73 -4.81 17.20
N ALA A 94 -1.74 -5.21 17.98
CA ALA A 94 -1.76 -6.49 18.67
C ALA A 94 -1.76 -7.67 17.69
N ALA A 95 -2.55 -7.62 16.61
CA ALA A 95 -2.57 -8.64 15.57
C ALA A 95 -1.22 -8.72 14.83
N GLY A 96 -0.64 -7.56 14.52
CA GLY A 96 0.70 -7.47 13.92
C GLY A 96 1.79 -8.08 14.79
N ALA A 97 1.78 -7.79 16.10
CA ALA A 97 2.79 -8.29 17.03
C ALA A 97 2.62 -9.78 17.38
N ALA A 98 1.40 -10.31 17.33
CA ALA A 98 1.13 -11.71 17.67
C ALA A 98 1.46 -12.69 16.54
N CYS A 99 1.35 -12.25 15.28
CA CYS A 99 1.52 -13.12 14.11
C CYS A 99 2.78 -12.84 13.28
N GLY A 100 3.53 -11.79 13.63
CA GLY A 100 4.73 -11.32 12.91
C GLY A 100 6.04 -11.68 13.58
#